data_AF-A0A6J5AGD8-F1
#
_entry.id   AF-A0A6J5AGD8-F1
#
_cell.length_a   1.000
_cell.length_b   1.000
_cell.length_c   1.000
_cell.angle_alpha   90.00
_cell.angle_beta   90.00
_cell.angle_gamma   90.00
#
_symmetry.space_group_name_H-M   'P 1'
#
loop_
_entity.id
_entity.type
_entity.pdbx_description
1 polymer ?
#
loop_
_entity_poly.entity_id
_entity_poly.type
_entity_poly.pdbx_seq_one_letter_code
_entity_poly.pdbx_strand_id
1 'polypeptide(L)'
;MPEAPVLSSSVVALRGGPLIHPVRNPGMPFDASWLDGLRVNQSAVERRTATLATRRTVKKDAQAAWLLKAVTCIDLTTLNGDDTEGRVRRLCAKARQPVRADLLEALGIAPQGITTGAVCVYHRFVAAAVDALQGSGIPVAAVSTGFPAGLIPHPLKLKEIEASVADGAQEIDIVVTREYVLTGNWQALYDEVRDFRAACGPAHLKAILATGDIRTISNVARASMVCMMAGADFIKTSTGKEGVNATLDVSLVMVRMIREYQERTGVPIGFKPAGGVSSAKSVLSYQILMKEELGRPWLEPELFRIGASSLLADIERQLEHHVSGRYSAFNRHPVA
;
A
#
# COMPACT_ATOMS: atom_id res chain seq x y z
N MET A 1 -36.79 3.35 -34.79
CA MET A 1 -36.06 2.29 -34.07
C MET A 1 -35.48 2.93 -32.83
N PRO A 2 -35.68 2.40 -31.61
CA PRO A 2 -35.04 2.96 -30.44
C PRO A 2 -33.52 2.75 -30.59
N GLU A 3 -32.74 3.81 -30.44
CA GLU A 3 -31.28 3.74 -30.40
C GLU A 3 -30.87 2.76 -29.30
N ALA A 4 -30.00 1.81 -29.64
CA ALA A 4 -29.39 0.92 -28.66
C ALA A 4 -28.68 1.79 -27.60
N PRO A 5 -28.81 1.47 -26.31
CA PRO A 5 -28.14 2.22 -25.27
C PRO A 5 -26.64 2.16 -25.55
N VAL A 6 -26.01 3.32 -25.71
CA VAL A 6 -24.55 3.44 -25.75
C VAL A 6 -24.06 2.95 -24.40
N LEU A 7 -23.58 1.71 -24.35
CA LEU A 7 -22.85 1.19 -23.21
C LEU A 7 -21.69 2.16 -22.97
N SER A 8 -21.77 2.91 -21.87
CA SER A 8 -20.66 3.70 -21.36
C SER A 8 -19.46 2.75 -21.30
N SER A 9 -18.51 2.92 -22.21
CA SER A 9 -17.22 2.26 -22.12
C SER A 9 -16.68 2.61 -20.74
N SER A 10 -16.52 1.60 -19.87
CA SER A 10 -16.17 1.84 -18.48
C SER A 10 -14.97 2.80 -18.42
N VAL A 11 -15.06 3.83 -17.56
CA VAL A 11 -14.01 4.85 -17.41
C VAL A 11 -12.71 4.24 -16.83
N VAL A 12 -12.75 2.96 -16.45
CA VAL A 12 -11.65 2.19 -15.91
C VAL A 12 -11.26 1.14 -16.93
N ALA A 13 -10.21 1.41 -17.70
CA ALA A 13 -9.44 0.34 -18.33
C ALA A 13 -8.82 -0.50 -17.22
N LEU A 14 -9.49 -1.59 -16.83
CA LEU A 14 -8.91 -2.64 -16.01
C LEU A 14 -7.93 -3.39 -16.91
N ARG A 15 -6.64 -3.32 -16.59
CA ARG A 15 -5.68 -4.22 -17.24
C ARG A 15 -6.00 -5.63 -16.75
N GLY A 16 -6.55 -6.46 -17.63
CA GLY A 16 -6.58 -7.90 -17.42
C GLY A 16 -5.17 -8.44 -17.56
N GLY A 17 -4.66 -9.12 -16.55
CA GLY A 17 -3.32 -9.71 -16.56
C GLY A 17 -2.72 -9.81 -15.16
N PRO A 18 -1.68 -10.65 -14.97
CA PRO A 18 -0.94 -10.71 -13.70
C PRO A 18 -0.31 -9.35 -13.40
N LEU A 19 -0.21 -9.00 -12.12
CA LEU A 19 0.53 -7.82 -11.68
C LEU A 19 1.99 -8.01 -12.06
N ILE A 20 2.48 -7.18 -12.99
CA ILE A 20 3.90 -7.16 -13.35
C ILE A 20 4.52 -6.06 -12.52
N HIS A 21 5.26 -6.45 -11.50
CA HIS A 21 5.98 -5.50 -10.68
C HIS A 21 6.92 -4.64 -11.54
N PRO A 22 6.99 -3.32 -11.29
CA PRO A 22 7.86 -2.43 -12.04
C PRO A 22 9.33 -2.79 -11.79
N VAL A 23 10.23 -2.27 -12.63
CA VAL A 23 11.68 -2.45 -12.44
C VAL A 23 12.03 -2.06 -11.01
N ARG A 24 12.62 -3.03 -10.30
CA ARG A 24 13.15 -2.88 -8.95
C ARG A 24 14.05 -1.64 -8.85
N ASN A 25 13.91 -0.89 -7.77
CA ASN A 25 14.79 0.25 -7.50
C ASN A 25 16.24 -0.27 -7.36
N PRO A 26 17.18 0.15 -8.23
CA PRO A 26 18.57 -0.30 -8.16
C PRO A 26 19.30 0.26 -6.93
N GLY A 27 18.72 1.26 -6.26
CA GLY A 27 19.40 2.04 -5.24
C GLY A 27 20.46 2.95 -5.84
N MET A 28 21.13 3.69 -4.97
CA MET A 28 22.24 4.56 -5.30
C MET A 28 23.16 4.71 -4.09
N PRO A 29 24.42 5.17 -4.26
CA PRO A 29 25.26 5.52 -3.13
C PRO A 29 24.57 6.55 -2.22
N PHE A 30 24.78 6.43 -0.91
CA PHE A 30 24.25 7.39 0.04
C PHE A 30 24.83 8.79 -0.22
N ASP A 31 23.95 9.77 -0.37
CA ASP A 31 24.31 11.19 -0.55
C ASP A 31 23.62 12.04 0.51
N ALA A 32 24.38 12.42 1.54
CA ALA A 32 23.88 13.24 2.64
C ALA A 32 23.42 14.64 2.17
N SER A 33 23.93 15.15 1.05
CA SER A 33 23.58 16.48 0.55
C SER A 33 22.11 16.61 0.13
N TRP A 34 21.44 15.48 -0.14
CA TRP A 34 20.00 15.46 -0.42
C TRP A 34 19.15 15.66 0.84
N LEU A 35 19.74 15.46 2.01
CA LEU A 35 19.11 15.69 3.31
C LEU A 35 19.42 17.09 3.84
N ASP A 36 20.56 17.65 3.42
CA ASP A 36 20.98 19.01 3.71
C ASP A 36 19.96 20.00 3.14
N GLY A 37 19.57 20.98 3.96
CA GLY A 37 18.56 21.95 3.54
C GLY A 37 17.14 21.39 3.34
N LEU A 38 16.91 20.08 3.46
CA LEU A 38 15.56 19.52 3.42
C LEU A 38 14.77 20.09 4.61
N ARG A 39 13.77 20.92 4.30
CA ARG A 39 12.88 21.56 5.28
C ARG A 39 11.45 21.36 4.82
N VAL A 40 10.60 20.90 5.72
CA VAL A 40 9.17 20.78 5.45
C VAL A 40 8.42 21.84 6.24
N ASN A 41 7.70 22.72 5.54
CA ASN A 41 6.81 23.68 6.16
C ASN A 41 5.50 22.99 6.55
N GLN A 42 5.36 22.65 7.82
CA GLN A 42 4.21 21.92 8.35
C GLN A 42 2.88 22.65 8.08
N SER A 43 2.80 23.96 8.35
CA SER A 43 1.56 24.70 8.11
C SER A 43 1.16 24.75 6.63
N ALA A 44 2.13 24.72 5.71
CA ALA A 44 1.85 24.61 4.28
C ALA A 44 1.35 23.22 3.88
N VAL A 45 1.88 22.16 4.51
CA VAL A 45 1.38 20.78 4.35
C VAL A 45 -0.07 20.70 4.81
N GLU A 46 -0.37 21.15 6.03
CA GLU A 46 -1.72 21.11 6.62
C GLU A 46 -2.74 21.90 5.76
N ARG A 47 -2.36 23.10 5.30
CA ARG A 47 -3.23 23.89 4.39
C ARG A 47 -3.48 23.15 3.07
N ARG A 48 -2.47 22.48 2.52
CA ARG A 48 -2.61 21.75 1.26
C ARG A 48 -3.54 20.55 1.44
N THR A 49 -3.30 19.72 2.44
CA THR A 49 -4.08 18.49 2.69
C THR A 49 -5.52 18.78 3.08
N ALA A 50 -5.79 19.85 3.83
CA ALA A 50 -7.16 20.29 4.16
C ALA A 50 -8.02 20.58 2.91
N THR A 51 -7.41 20.94 1.79
CA THR A 51 -8.15 21.23 0.54
C THR A 51 -8.39 20.01 -0.35
N LEU A 52 -7.67 18.90 -0.14
CA LEU A 52 -7.76 17.70 -1.00
C LEU A 52 -9.16 17.08 -0.95
N ALA A 53 -9.75 16.98 0.24
CA ALA A 53 -11.04 16.35 0.45
C ALA A 53 -12.24 17.27 0.13
N THR A 54 -12.03 18.58 0.00
CA THR A 54 -13.12 19.57 -0.10
C THR A 54 -13.39 20.04 -1.52
N ARG A 55 -12.37 20.10 -2.39
CA ARG A 55 -12.50 20.71 -3.72
C ARG A 55 -12.90 19.74 -4.84
N ARG A 56 -12.86 18.42 -4.60
CA ARG A 56 -12.90 17.41 -5.68
C ARG A 56 -13.72 16.17 -5.29
N THR A 57 -15.03 16.34 -5.15
CA THR A 57 -15.91 15.20 -4.87
C THR A 57 -16.08 14.34 -6.11
N VAL A 58 -15.66 13.09 -6.03
CA VAL A 58 -16.02 12.04 -7.00
C VAL A 58 -17.37 11.47 -6.58
N LYS A 59 -18.35 11.44 -7.49
CA LYS A 59 -19.75 11.04 -7.20
C LYS A 59 -20.25 9.99 -8.19
N LYS A 60 -21.29 9.24 -7.78
CA LYS A 60 -22.02 8.27 -8.62
C LYS A 60 -21.07 7.27 -9.28
N ASP A 61 -21.23 7.02 -10.57
CA ASP A 61 -20.49 6.00 -11.34
C ASP A 61 -18.98 6.24 -11.29
N ALA A 62 -18.54 7.51 -11.30
CA ALA A 62 -17.13 7.83 -11.14
C ALA A 62 -16.62 7.42 -9.75
N GLN A 63 -17.44 7.55 -8.71
CA GLN A 63 -17.07 7.11 -7.37
C GLN A 63 -16.96 5.59 -7.32
N ALA A 64 -17.94 4.87 -7.87
CA ALA A 64 -17.90 3.42 -7.97
C ALA A 64 -16.64 2.93 -8.72
N ALA A 65 -16.31 3.56 -9.84
CA ALA A 65 -15.09 3.31 -10.60
C ALA A 65 -13.80 3.50 -9.77
N TRP A 66 -13.70 4.59 -9.01
CA TRP A 66 -12.55 4.86 -8.14
C TRP A 66 -12.47 3.89 -6.95
N LEU A 67 -13.61 3.41 -6.45
CA LEU A 67 -13.64 2.42 -5.39
C LEU A 67 -13.24 1.03 -5.91
N LEU A 68 -13.68 0.63 -7.10
CA LEU A 68 -13.20 -0.58 -7.76
C LEU A 68 -11.69 -0.53 -8.02
N LYS A 69 -11.17 0.63 -8.46
CA LYS A 69 -9.72 0.85 -8.61
C LYS A 69 -8.99 0.74 -7.26
N ALA A 70 -9.54 1.32 -6.19
CA ALA A 70 -8.98 1.18 -4.85
C ALA A 70 -8.86 -0.30 -4.42
N VAL A 71 -9.87 -1.14 -4.71
CA VAL A 71 -9.81 -2.59 -4.42
C VAL A 71 -8.57 -3.23 -5.03
N THR A 72 -8.24 -2.91 -6.28
CA THR A 72 -7.05 -3.46 -6.96
C THR A 72 -5.72 -3.04 -6.33
N CYS A 73 -5.72 -2.00 -5.50
CA CYS A 73 -4.54 -1.51 -4.81
C CYS A 73 -4.50 -1.95 -3.34
N ILE A 74 -5.47 -2.73 -2.84
CA ILE A 74 -5.45 -3.18 -1.44
C ILE A 74 -4.41 -4.29 -1.25
N ASP A 75 -3.54 -4.12 -0.26
CA ASP A 75 -2.81 -5.23 0.34
C ASP A 75 -3.69 -5.77 1.47
N LEU A 76 -4.46 -6.82 1.18
CA LEU A 76 -5.46 -7.33 2.11
C LEU A 76 -4.73 -8.03 3.26
N THR A 77 -4.83 -7.46 4.45
CA THR A 77 -3.89 -7.72 5.54
C THR A 77 -4.54 -8.44 6.72
N THR A 78 -3.90 -9.49 7.23
CA THR A 78 -4.12 -9.98 8.61
C THR A 78 -2.78 -10.09 9.33
N LEU A 79 -2.68 -9.45 10.50
CA LEU A 79 -1.47 -9.36 11.30
C LEU A 79 -1.81 -9.40 12.78
N ASN A 80 -2.56 -10.42 13.20
CA ASN A 80 -2.98 -10.59 14.59
C ASN A 80 -2.23 -11.76 15.25
N GLY A 81 -2.03 -11.68 16.56
CA GLY A 81 -1.35 -12.73 17.32
C GLY A 81 -2.15 -14.05 17.40
N ASP A 82 -3.45 -14.00 17.08
CA ASP A 82 -4.36 -15.14 17.02
C ASP A 82 -4.65 -15.62 15.58
N ASP A 83 -3.85 -15.18 14.59
CA ASP A 83 -4.00 -15.66 13.23
C ASP A 83 -3.77 -17.17 13.13
N THR A 84 -4.51 -17.80 12.23
CA THR A 84 -4.43 -19.24 11.94
C THR A 84 -4.37 -19.44 10.44
N GLU A 85 -3.86 -20.59 9.98
CA GLU A 85 -3.89 -20.93 8.55
C GLU A 85 -5.30 -20.85 7.97
N GLY A 86 -6.33 -21.28 8.71
CA GLY A 86 -7.72 -21.17 8.29
C GLY A 86 -8.17 -19.73 8.04
N ARG A 87 -7.75 -18.77 8.88
CA ARG A 87 -8.02 -17.34 8.67
C ARG A 87 -7.27 -16.82 7.44
N VAL A 88 -6.00 -17.19 7.29
CA VAL A 88 -5.17 -16.79 6.14
C VAL A 88 -5.75 -17.33 4.83
N ARG A 89 -6.22 -18.58 4.79
CA ARG A 89 -6.88 -19.15 3.60
C ARG A 89 -8.18 -18.42 3.25
N ARG A 90 -8.98 -18.00 4.25
CA ARG A 90 -10.18 -17.16 4.01
C ARG A 90 -9.83 -15.77 3.48
N LEU A 91 -8.79 -15.14 4.04
CA LEU A 91 -8.25 -13.88 3.54
C LEU A 91 -7.82 -14.00 2.08
N CYS A 92 -7.12 -15.08 1.72
CA CYS A 92 -6.72 -15.37 0.33
C CYS A 92 -7.93 -15.58 -0.59
N ALA A 93 -8.95 -16.31 -0.16
CA ALA A 93 -10.19 -16.47 -0.92
C ALA A 93 -10.88 -15.12 -1.16
N LYS A 94 -10.95 -14.25 -0.14
CA LYS A 94 -11.50 -12.90 -0.27
C LYS A 94 -10.62 -12.01 -1.16
N ALA A 95 -9.30 -12.17 -1.16
CA ALA A 95 -8.40 -11.46 -2.07
C ALA A 95 -8.63 -11.82 -3.55
N ARG A 96 -8.94 -13.10 -3.83
CA ARG A 96 -9.29 -13.59 -5.18
C ARG A 96 -10.66 -13.11 -5.65
N GLN A 97 -11.61 -12.92 -4.73
CA GLN A 97 -12.97 -12.47 -5.02
C GLN A 97 -13.36 -11.33 -4.06
N PRO A 98 -12.77 -10.14 -4.24
CA PRO A 98 -12.90 -9.05 -3.26
C PRO A 98 -14.30 -8.44 -3.25
N VAL A 99 -15.01 -8.48 -4.37
CA VAL A 99 -16.37 -7.95 -4.53
C VAL A 99 -17.28 -9.07 -5.02
N ARG A 100 -18.48 -9.16 -4.44
CA ARG A 100 -19.54 -10.09 -4.86
C ARG A 100 -19.81 -10.00 -6.36
N ALA A 101 -20.02 -11.16 -6.99
CA ALA A 101 -20.18 -11.28 -8.44
C ALA A 101 -21.41 -10.51 -8.98
N ASP A 102 -22.54 -10.52 -8.25
CA ASP A 102 -23.75 -9.81 -8.66
C ASP A 102 -23.57 -8.28 -8.69
N LEU A 103 -22.75 -7.74 -7.77
CA LEU A 103 -22.39 -6.32 -7.79
C LEU A 103 -21.50 -5.98 -8.97
N LEU A 104 -20.52 -6.84 -9.29
CA LEU A 104 -19.65 -6.64 -10.45
C LEU A 104 -20.44 -6.67 -11.76
N GLU A 105 -21.35 -7.63 -11.91
CA GLU A 105 -22.24 -7.74 -13.06
C GLU A 105 -23.11 -6.48 -13.22
N ALA A 106 -23.74 -6.01 -12.14
CA ALA A 106 -24.56 -4.79 -12.15
C ALA A 106 -23.74 -3.53 -12.50
N LEU A 107 -22.43 -3.53 -12.22
CA LEU A 107 -21.50 -2.44 -12.57
C LEU A 107 -20.84 -2.62 -13.95
N GLY A 108 -21.21 -3.65 -14.70
CA GLY A 108 -20.65 -3.94 -16.03
C GLY A 108 -19.21 -4.44 -16.00
N ILE A 109 -18.77 -5.03 -14.88
CA ILE A 109 -17.44 -5.61 -14.71
C ILE A 109 -17.53 -7.13 -14.86
N ALA A 110 -16.65 -7.71 -15.67
CA ALA A 110 -16.61 -9.15 -15.86
C ALA A 110 -16.41 -9.89 -14.52
N PRO A 111 -17.07 -11.07 -14.33
CA PRO A 111 -16.77 -11.93 -13.20
C PRO A 111 -15.27 -12.23 -13.14
N GLN A 112 -14.67 -12.13 -11.95
CA GLN A 112 -13.22 -12.29 -11.74
C GLN A 112 -12.34 -11.23 -12.41
N GLY A 113 -12.93 -10.12 -12.87
CA GLY A 113 -12.20 -9.00 -13.51
C GLY A 113 -11.36 -8.15 -12.54
N ILE A 114 -11.49 -8.35 -11.23
CA ILE A 114 -10.71 -7.64 -10.20
C ILE A 114 -10.27 -8.59 -9.08
N THR A 115 -9.05 -8.38 -8.59
CA THR A 115 -8.49 -8.97 -7.38
C THR A 115 -7.96 -7.85 -6.47
N THR A 116 -7.53 -8.18 -5.25
CA THR A 116 -6.71 -7.25 -4.47
C THR A 116 -5.28 -7.18 -5.03
N GLY A 117 -4.51 -6.16 -4.61
CA GLY A 117 -3.14 -5.94 -5.06
C GLY A 117 -2.12 -6.91 -4.46
N ALA A 118 -2.35 -7.32 -3.21
CA ALA A 118 -1.60 -8.39 -2.55
C ALA A 118 -2.40 -8.98 -1.37
N VAL A 119 -1.84 -10.03 -0.75
CA VAL A 119 -2.18 -10.46 0.60
C VAL A 119 -0.98 -10.24 1.52
N CYS A 120 -1.19 -9.64 2.70
CA CYS A 120 -0.12 -9.31 3.64
C CYS A 120 -0.29 -10.07 4.96
N VAL A 121 0.70 -10.89 5.33
CA VAL A 121 0.66 -11.79 6.50
C VAL A 121 1.97 -11.76 7.30
N TYR A 122 1.98 -12.37 8.47
CA TYR A 122 3.22 -12.68 9.18
C TYR A 122 4.02 -13.77 8.47
N HIS A 123 5.36 -13.73 8.61
CA HIS A 123 6.29 -14.72 8.03
C HIS A 123 5.82 -16.18 8.23
N ARG A 124 5.28 -16.48 9.42
CA ARG A 124 4.76 -17.81 9.81
C ARG A 124 3.70 -18.38 8.86
N PHE A 125 2.98 -17.53 8.14
CA PHE A 125 1.85 -17.92 7.29
C PHE A 125 2.12 -17.72 5.79
N VAL A 126 3.34 -17.36 5.39
CA VAL A 126 3.68 -17.09 3.99
C VAL A 126 3.41 -18.33 3.13
N ALA A 127 3.95 -19.50 3.49
CA ALA A 127 3.76 -20.73 2.73
C ALA A 127 2.27 -21.09 2.56
N ALA A 128 1.46 -20.93 3.63
CA ALA A 128 0.02 -21.19 3.57
C ALA A 128 -0.73 -20.19 2.66
N ALA A 129 -0.32 -18.91 2.65
CA ALA A 129 -0.88 -17.91 1.77
C ALA A 129 -0.49 -18.14 0.30
N VAL A 130 0.77 -18.50 0.04
CA VAL A 130 1.28 -18.81 -1.31
C VAL A 130 0.52 -20.00 -1.90
N ASP A 131 0.38 -21.09 -1.15
CA ASP A 131 -0.42 -22.25 -1.53
C ASP A 131 -1.88 -21.86 -1.84
N ALA A 132 -2.51 -21.09 -0.96
CA ALA A 132 -3.90 -20.65 -1.14
C ALA A 132 -4.12 -19.70 -2.34
N LEU A 133 -3.07 -19.01 -2.80
CA LEU A 133 -3.11 -18.06 -3.91
C LEU A 133 -2.53 -18.60 -5.21
N GLN A 134 -2.15 -19.88 -5.26
CA GLN A 134 -1.59 -20.49 -6.46
C GLN A 134 -2.50 -20.25 -7.69
N GLY A 135 -1.89 -19.84 -8.80
CA GLY A 135 -2.58 -19.54 -10.05
C GLY A 135 -3.44 -18.26 -10.06
N SER A 136 -3.46 -17.47 -8.98
CA SER A 136 -4.22 -16.21 -8.93
C SER A 136 -3.47 -15.00 -9.49
N GLY A 137 -2.14 -15.04 -9.49
CA GLY A 137 -1.31 -13.88 -9.81
C GLY A 137 -1.27 -12.80 -8.71
N ILE A 138 -1.89 -13.03 -7.55
CA ILE A 138 -1.84 -12.13 -6.39
C ILE A 138 -0.54 -12.40 -5.62
N PRO A 139 0.36 -11.42 -5.45
CA PRO A 139 1.58 -11.60 -4.69
C PRO A 139 1.29 -11.71 -3.19
N VAL A 140 2.10 -12.52 -2.50
CA VAL A 140 2.13 -12.57 -1.03
C VAL A 140 3.20 -11.61 -0.52
N ALA A 141 2.78 -10.71 0.37
CA ALA A 141 3.63 -9.84 1.14
C ALA A 141 3.81 -10.39 2.56
N ALA A 142 5.04 -10.39 3.07
CA ALA A 142 5.34 -10.73 4.46
C ALA A 142 5.77 -9.47 5.22
N VAL A 143 5.32 -9.29 6.46
CA VAL A 143 6.00 -8.37 7.38
C VAL A 143 7.19 -9.08 8.03
N SER A 144 8.32 -8.37 8.12
CA SER A 144 9.58 -8.92 8.65
C SER A 144 10.30 -7.89 9.53
N THR A 145 11.55 -8.21 9.87
CA THR A 145 12.51 -7.42 10.66
C THR A 145 12.07 -7.15 12.09
N GLY A 146 11.45 -8.13 12.75
CA GLY A 146 10.97 -8.02 14.12
C GLY A 146 9.69 -7.19 14.24
N PHE A 147 8.84 -7.23 13.21
CA PHE A 147 7.56 -6.52 13.19
C PHE A 147 6.71 -6.84 14.44
N PRO A 148 6.01 -5.85 15.03
CA PRO A 148 5.95 -4.43 14.61
C PRO A 148 7.04 -3.54 15.22
N ALA A 149 7.73 -4.02 16.27
CA ALA A 149 8.64 -3.19 17.06
C ALA A 149 9.94 -2.87 16.33
N GLY A 150 10.49 -3.82 15.56
CA GLY A 150 11.74 -3.62 14.82
C GLY A 150 13.02 -3.74 15.67
N LEU A 151 12.92 -4.27 16.90
CA LEU A 151 13.97 -4.19 17.92
C LEU A 151 14.77 -5.49 18.12
N ILE A 152 14.63 -6.47 17.22
CA ILE A 152 15.44 -7.70 17.28
C ILE A 152 16.85 -7.45 16.70
N PRO A 153 17.87 -8.25 17.05
CA PRO A 153 19.22 -8.15 16.49
C PRO A 153 19.24 -8.16 14.95
N HIS A 154 20.09 -7.32 14.34
CA HIS A 154 20.19 -7.18 12.87
C HIS A 154 20.34 -8.51 12.11
N PRO A 155 21.21 -9.47 12.52
CA PRO A 155 21.32 -10.75 11.82
C PRO A 155 20.00 -11.55 11.81
N LEU A 156 19.17 -11.44 12.86
CA LEU A 156 17.87 -12.09 12.91
C LEU A 156 16.84 -11.40 12.02
N LYS A 157 16.93 -10.07 11.84
CA LYS A 157 16.11 -9.34 10.87
C LYS A 157 16.35 -9.86 9.45
N LEU A 158 17.63 -10.05 9.07
CA LEU A 158 18.00 -10.60 7.76
C LEU A 158 17.47 -12.03 7.58
N LYS A 159 17.64 -12.88 8.59
CA LYS A 159 17.14 -14.27 8.55
C LYS A 159 15.62 -14.36 8.41
N GLU A 160 14.87 -13.44 9.03
CA GLU A 160 13.41 -13.40 8.88
C GLU A 160 12.98 -13.01 7.46
N ILE A 161 13.69 -12.07 6.83
CA ILE A 161 13.48 -11.72 5.41
C ILE A 161 13.77 -12.94 4.53
N GLU A 162 14.95 -13.56 4.69
CA GLU A 162 15.37 -14.72 3.90
C GLU A 162 14.38 -15.88 4.04
N ALA A 163 13.89 -16.15 5.25
CA ALA A 163 12.88 -17.19 5.50
C ALA A 163 11.56 -16.88 4.79
N SER A 164 11.09 -15.64 4.84
CA SER A 164 9.86 -15.22 4.16
C SER A 164 9.99 -15.36 2.63
N VAL A 165 11.14 -15.00 2.07
CA VAL A 165 11.42 -15.18 0.63
C VAL A 165 11.50 -16.65 0.27
N ALA A 166 12.15 -17.48 1.11
CA ALA A 166 12.23 -18.93 0.89
C ALA A 166 10.85 -19.61 0.90
N ASP A 167 9.92 -19.12 1.73
CA ASP A 167 8.52 -19.56 1.75
C ASP A 167 7.68 -19.02 0.58
N GLY A 168 8.26 -18.21 -0.31
CA GLY A 168 7.64 -17.74 -1.55
C GLY A 168 7.03 -16.33 -1.50
N ALA A 169 7.32 -15.53 -0.46
CA ALA A 169 6.91 -14.13 -0.45
C ALA A 169 7.57 -13.38 -1.62
N GLN A 170 6.75 -12.67 -2.41
CA GLN A 170 7.22 -11.83 -3.52
C GLN A 170 7.44 -10.38 -3.10
N GLU A 171 6.94 -10.01 -1.92
CA GLU A 171 7.13 -8.69 -1.36
C GLU A 171 7.42 -8.78 0.15
N ILE A 172 8.30 -7.93 0.65
CA ILE A 172 8.71 -7.89 2.04
C ILE A 172 8.49 -6.47 2.56
N ASP A 173 7.64 -6.36 3.58
CA ASP A 173 7.37 -5.14 4.31
C ASP A 173 8.28 -5.10 5.55
N ILE A 174 9.40 -4.39 5.47
CA ILE A 174 10.35 -4.24 6.59
C ILE A 174 9.97 -3.07 7.49
N VAL A 175 10.36 -3.14 8.75
CA VAL A 175 10.29 -2.04 9.71
C VAL A 175 11.69 -1.48 9.93
N VAL A 176 11.89 -0.19 9.60
CA VAL A 176 13.18 0.46 9.84
C VAL A 176 13.45 0.62 11.34
N THR A 177 14.73 0.67 11.71
CA THR A 177 15.12 1.04 13.06
C THR A 177 14.82 2.52 13.31
N ARG A 178 13.74 2.78 14.06
CA ARG A 178 13.26 4.13 14.40
C ARG A 178 14.33 4.96 15.11
N GLU A 179 15.20 4.32 15.90
CA GLU A 179 16.30 4.99 16.60
C GLU A 179 17.22 5.75 15.64
N TYR A 180 17.58 5.16 14.49
CA TYR A 180 18.45 5.81 13.51
C TYR A 180 17.81 7.09 12.96
N VAL A 181 16.49 7.09 12.76
CA VAL A 181 15.74 8.29 12.35
C VAL A 181 15.71 9.33 13.47
N LEU A 182 15.45 8.91 14.71
CA LEU A 182 15.31 9.81 15.86
C LEU A 182 16.64 10.44 16.29
N THR A 183 17.74 9.74 16.09
CA THR A 183 19.12 10.20 16.38
C THR A 183 19.78 10.89 15.18
N GLY A 184 19.13 10.87 14.01
CA GLY A 184 19.69 11.43 12.78
C GLY A 184 20.85 10.62 12.19
N ASN A 185 21.00 9.35 12.57
CA ASN A 185 21.99 8.44 12.00
C ASN A 185 21.53 7.89 10.64
N TRP A 186 21.51 8.77 9.63
CA TRP A 186 21.02 8.47 8.29
C TRP A 186 21.86 7.44 7.55
N GLN A 187 23.17 7.41 7.80
CA GLN A 187 24.07 6.40 7.23
C GLN A 187 23.72 5.00 7.75
N ALA A 188 23.50 4.83 9.06
CA ALA A 188 23.09 3.53 9.61
C ALA A 188 21.71 3.08 9.09
N LEU A 189 20.76 4.01 8.92
CA LEU A 189 19.48 3.71 8.28
C LEU A 189 19.65 3.25 6.82
N TYR A 190 20.50 3.95 6.05
CA TYR A 190 20.82 3.57 4.68
C TYR A 190 21.41 2.16 4.61
N ASP A 191 22.44 1.89 5.42
CA ASP A 191 23.13 0.60 5.44
C ASP A 191 22.19 -0.53 5.87
N GLU A 192 21.35 -0.30 6.89
CA GLU A 192 20.33 -1.26 7.33
C GLU A 192 19.36 -1.62 6.19
N VAL A 193 18.80 -0.61 5.50
CA VAL A 193 17.84 -0.84 4.41
C VAL A 193 18.53 -1.48 3.20
N ARG A 194 19.79 -1.15 2.91
CA ARG A 194 20.59 -1.79 1.85
C ARG A 194 20.81 -3.28 2.16
N ASP A 195 21.09 -3.63 3.41
CA ASP A 195 21.24 -5.03 3.81
C ASP A 195 19.90 -5.77 3.69
N PHE A 196 18.79 -5.15 4.10
CA PHE A 196 17.44 -5.72 3.90
C PHE A 196 17.12 -5.92 2.41
N ARG A 197 17.52 -4.96 1.57
CA ARG A 197 17.37 -5.05 0.12
C ARG A 197 18.10 -6.25 -0.45
N ALA A 198 19.34 -6.47 -0.03
CA ALA A 198 20.11 -7.65 -0.45
C ALA A 198 19.44 -8.95 0.02
N ALA A 199 19.00 -9.02 1.27
CA ALA A 199 18.33 -10.20 1.85
C ALA A 199 17.00 -10.55 1.15
N CYS A 200 16.31 -9.56 0.58
CA CYS A 200 15.07 -9.80 -0.19
C CYS A 200 15.30 -10.60 -1.49
N GLY A 201 16.54 -10.75 -1.96
CA GLY A 201 16.80 -11.40 -3.25
C GLY A 201 16.03 -10.71 -4.38
N PRO A 202 15.12 -11.39 -5.09
CA PRO A 202 14.25 -10.79 -6.11
C PRO A 202 12.97 -10.12 -5.56
N ALA A 203 12.60 -10.37 -4.31
CA ALA A 203 11.36 -9.84 -3.73
C ALA A 203 11.38 -8.32 -3.62
N HIS A 204 10.21 -7.69 -3.76
CA HIS A 204 10.06 -6.25 -3.62
C HIS A 204 10.19 -5.82 -2.15
N LEU A 205 10.95 -4.76 -1.90
CA LEU A 205 11.16 -4.20 -0.58
C LEU A 205 10.23 -3.00 -0.34
N LYS A 206 9.34 -3.11 0.65
CA LYS A 206 8.53 -1.99 1.15
C LYS A 206 9.05 -1.54 2.51
N ALA A 207 9.62 -0.33 2.60
CA ALA A 207 10.17 0.20 3.83
C ALA A 207 9.08 0.89 4.68
N ILE A 208 8.68 0.28 5.80
CA ILE A 208 7.81 0.90 6.80
C ILE A 208 8.63 1.90 7.61
N LEU A 209 8.28 3.19 7.51
CA LEU A 209 8.98 4.26 8.24
C LEU A 209 8.48 4.45 9.67
N ALA A 210 7.32 3.90 10.01
CA ALA A 210 6.63 4.12 11.27
C ALA A 210 6.43 5.61 11.58
N THR A 211 5.78 6.31 10.64
CA THR A 211 5.62 7.78 10.63
C THR A 211 5.04 8.37 11.91
N GLY A 212 4.24 7.62 12.67
CA GLY A 212 3.70 8.03 13.96
C GLY A 212 4.74 8.12 15.08
N ASP A 213 5.82 7.33 15.01
CA ASP A 213 6.81 7.20 16.08
C ASP A 213 8.06 8.05 15.81
N ILE A 214 8.34 8.38 14.54
CA ILE A 214 9.53 9.16 14.15
C ILE A 214 9.35 10.69 14.33
N ARG A 215 8.31 11.09 15.05
CA ARG A 215 7.99 12.41 15.64
C ARG A 215 7.70 13.56 14.67
N THR A 216 8.60 13.85 13.73
CA THR A 216 8.51 15.06 12.91
C THR A 216 8.32 14.74 11.43
N ILE A 217 7.56 15.59 10.74
CA ILE A 217 7.40 15.49 9.29
C ILE A 217 8.74 15.63 8.54
N SER A 218 9.70 16.38 9.09
CA SER A 218 11.04 16.46 8.50
C SER A 218 11.82 15.15 8.62
N ASN A 219 11.62 14.39 9.71
CA ASN A 219 12.16 13.04 9.84
C ASN A 219 11.51 12.09 8.82
N VAL A 220 10.20 12.18 8.63
CA VAL A 220 9.48 11.40 7.59
C VAL A 220 10.09 11.65 6.22
N ALA A 221 10.32 12.91 5.85
CA ALA A 221 10.89 13.27 4.56
C ALA A 221 12.32 12.72 4.37
N ARG A 222 13.20 12.88 5.37
CA ARG A 222 14.56 12.35 5.32
C ARG A 222 14.59 10.83 5.27
N ALA A 223 13.84 10.17 6.16
CA ALA A 223 13.76 8.71 6.18
C ALA A 223 13.23 8.15 4.84
N SER A 224 12.25 8.82 4.22
CA SER A 224 11.77 8.47 2.88
C SER A 224 12.89 8.50 1.86
N MET A 225 13.64 9.60 1.80
CA MET A 225 14.75 9.76 0.85
C MET A 225 15.84 8.72 1.07
N VAL A 226 16.24 8.49 2.32
CA VAL A 226 17.26 7.50 2.68
C VAL A 226 16.84 6.09 2.28
N CYS A 227 15.60 5.68 2.55
CA CYS A 227 15.12 4.35 2.19
C CYS A 227 15.06 4.15 0.67
N MET A 228 14.69 5.19 -0.09
CA MET A 228 14.70 5.15 -1.56
C MET A 228 16.14 5.07 -2.10
N MET A 229 17.09 5.84 -1.56
CA MET A 229 18.51 5.70 -1.93
C MET A 229 19.02 4.29 -1.68
N ALA A 230 18.63 3.67 -0.56
CA ALA A 230 19.02 2.32 -0.18
C ALA A 230 18.36 1.20 -1.01
N GLY A 231 17.45 1.54 -1.94
CA GLY A 231 16.85 0.58 -2.87
C GLY A 231 15.47 0.06 -2.45
N ALA A 232 14.74 0.74 -1.56
CA ALA A 232 13.34 0.42 -1.31
C ALA A 232 12.50 0.64 -2.58
N ASP A 233 11.68 -0.35 -2.96
CA ASP A 233 10.77 -0.26 -4.11
C ASP A 233 9.48 0.49 -3.74
N PHE A 234 9.10 0.43 -2.45
CA PHE A 234 8.02 1.19 -1.85
C PHE A 234 8.47 1.84 -0.56
N ILE A 235 7.93 3.02 -0.28
CA ILE A 235 7.91 3.57 1.09
C ILE A 235 6.50 3.46 1.67
N LYS A 236 6.42 2.96 2.89
CA LYS A 236 5.18 2.66 3.61
C LYS A 236 5.10 3.49 4.88
N THR A 237 3.92 4.05 5.17
CA THR A 237 3.76 4.99 6.30
C THR A 237 4.01 4.31 7.64
N SER A 238 3.26 3.27 7.97
CA SER A 238 3.15 2.77 9.35
C SER A 238 2.97 1.26 9.39
N THR A 239 3.18 0.64 10.56
CA THR A 239 2.96 -0.80 10.73
C THR A 239 1.47 -1.13 10.83
N GLY A 240 0.63 -0.14 11.19
CA GLY A 240 -0.78 -0.38 11.53
C GLY A 240 -0.97 -0.75 12.99
N LYS A 241 0.10 -0.71 13.79
CA LYS A 241 0.11 -1.06 15.22
C LYS A 241 0.46 0.13 16.12
N GLU A 242 0.90 1.25 15.55
CA GLU A 242 1.16 2.49 16.28
C GLU A 242 -0.14 3.19 16.72
N GLY A 243 -0.04 4.12 17.68
CA GLY A 243 -1.17 4.96 18.10
C GLY A 243 -1.60 5.95 17.00
N VAL A 244 -0.65 6.47 16.22
CA VAL A 244 -0.90 7.31 15.03
C VAL A 244 -0.29 6.61 13.82
N ASN A 245 -1.09 6.38 12.78
CA ASN A 245 -0.68 5.67 11.57
C ASN A 245 -0.64 6.62 10.35
N ALA A 246 -1.16 6.20 9.19
CA ALA A 246 -1.22 7.03 8.01
C ALA A 246 -2.13 8.25 8.23
N THR A 247 -1.57 9.44 7.99
CA THR A 247 -2.33 10.69 7.84
C THR A 247 -2.06 11.28 6.46
N LEU A 248 -2.96 12.14 5.97
CA LEU A 248 -2.72 12.82 4.69
C LEU A 248 -1.48 13.72 4.73
N ASP A 249 -1.14 14.29 5.88
CA ASP A 249 0.00 15.20 6.03
C ASP A 249 1.32 14.48 5.84
N VAL A 250 1.53 13.36 6.56
CA VAL A 250 2.74 12.55 6.39
C VAL A 250 2.78 11.95 4.97
N SER A 251 1.62 11.58 4.42
CA SER A 251 1.52 10.99 3.09
C SER A 251 1.88 11.97 1.98
N LEU A 252 1.40 13.23 2.07
CA LEU A 252 1.78 14.27 1.11
C LEU A 252 3.29 14.47 1.07
N VAL A 253 3.94 14.40 2.23
CA VAL A 253 5.38 14.59 2.36
C VAL A 253 6.13 13.42 1.74
N MET A 254 5.75 12.18 2.06
CA MET A 254 6.32 10.98 1.46
C MET A 254 6.15 10.95 -0.07
N VAL A 255 4.95 11.27 -0.55
CA VAL A 255 4.62 11.35 -1.99
C VAL A 255 5.44 12.41 -2.71
N ARG A 256 5.70 13.56 -2.08
CA ARG A 256 6.60 14.58 -2.64
C ARG A 256 8.06 14.15 -2.66
N MET A 257 8.51 13.36 -1.69
CA MET A 257 9.85 12.78 -1.75
C MET A 257 9.97 11.77 -2.88
N ILE A 258 8.94 10.95 -3.13
CA ILE A 258 8.88 10.07 -4.30
C ILE A 258 9.02 10.88 -5.59
N ARG A 259 8.28 11.99 -5.72
CA ARG A 259 8.37 12.88 -6.89
C ARG A 259 9.79 13.41 -7.07
N GLU A 260 10.37 13.98 -6.02
CA GLU A 260 11.73 14.52 -6.03
C GLU A 260 12.76 13.44 -6.42
N TYR A 261 12.65 12.25 -5.84
CA TYR A 261 13.55 11.13 -6.15
C TYR A 261 13.42 10.71 -7.62
N GLN A 262 12.21 10.60 -8.13
CA GLN A 262 11.96 10.29 -9.54
C GLN A 262 12.51 11.38 -10.46
N GLU A 263 12.33 12.66 -10.15
CA GLU A 263 12.84 13.78 -10.96
C GLU A 263 14.37 13.75 -11.04
N ARG A 264 15.05 13.33 -9.97
CA ARG A 264 16.52 13.22 -9.91
C ARG A 264 17.08 11.96 -10.57
N THR A 265 16.38 10.83 -10.47
CA THR A 265 16.92 9.51 -10.83
C THR A 265 16.24 8.84 -12.02
N GLY A 266 15.05 9.29 -12.39
CA GLY A 266 14.16 8.62 -13.34
C GLY A 266 13.46 7.38 -12.78
N VAL A 267 13.74 6.95 -11.54
CA VAL A 267 13.23 5.70 -10.98
C VAL A 267 11.87 5.94 -10.30
N PRO A 268 10.79 5.24 -10.71
CA PRO A 268 9.50 5.34 -10.04
C PRO A 268 9.50 4.51 -8.75
N ILE A 269 9.06 5.13 -7.65
CA ILE A 269 8.94 4.48 -6.34
C ILE A 269 7.47 4.37 -5.94
N GLY A 270 7.08 3.23 -5.38
CA GLY A 270 5.73 3.01 -4.90
C GLY A 270 5.44 3.66 -3.55
N PHE A 271 4.17 3.98 -3.31
CA PHE A 271 3.67 4.50 -2.05
C PHE A 271 2.65 3.56 -1.41
N LYS A 272 2.76 3.32 -0.10
CA LYS A 272 1.81 2.49 0.65
C LYS A 272 1.34 3.17 1.95
N PRO A 273 0.19 3.86 1.99
CA PRO A 273 -0.45 4.23 3.25
C PRO A 273 -0.95 2.96 3.95
N ALA A 274 -0.69 2.86 5.25
CA ALA A 274 -1.11 1.74 6.08
C ALA A 274 -1.50 2.19 7.49
N GLY A 275 -2.55 1.57 8.02
CA GLY A 275 -3.16 1.91 9.30
C GLY A 275 -4.02 3.17 9.24
N GLY A 276 -5.28 3.08 9.66
CA GLY A 276 -6.23 4.21 9.68
C GLY A 276 -7.00 4.46 8.37
N VAL A 277 -6.63 3.81 7.26
CA VAL A 277 -7.40 3.88 5.99
C VAL A 277 -8.47 2.79 5.98
N SER A 278 -9.64 3.08 6.55
CA SER A 278 -10.70 2.10 6.79
C SER A 278 -12.05 2.43 6.14
N SER A 279 -12.15 3.54 5.41
CA SER A 279 -13.40 3.94 4.75
C SER A 279 -13.23 4.33 3.28
N ALA A 280 -14.29 4.16 2.50
CA ALA A 280 -14.40 4.62 1.11
C ALA A 280 -14.05 6.10 0.97
N LYS A 281 -14.51 6.95 1.90
CA LYS A 281 -14.15 8.38 1.92
C LYS A 281 -12.65 8.58 2.11
N SER A 282 -12.03 7.87 3.05
CA SER A 282 -10.60 8.02 3.34
C SER A 282 -9.74 7.62 2.14
N VAL A 283 -10.03 6.48 1.49
CA VAL A 283 -9.24 6.00 0.34
C VAL A 283 -9.35 6.91 -0.88
N LEU A 284 -10.50 7.55 -1.10
CA LEU A 284 -10.65 8.54 -2.16
C LEU A 284 -9.71 9.74 -1.95
N SER A 285 -9.54 10.22 -0.71
CA SER A 285 -8.58 11.30 -0.42
C SER A 285 -7.14 10.91 -0.76
N TYR A 286 -6.74 9.66 -0.51
CA TYR A 286 -5.41 9.17 -0.89
C TYR A 286 -5.27 9.06 -2.42
N GLN A 287 -6.27 8.54 -3.13
CA GLN A 287 -6.24 8.50 -4.61
C GLN A 287 -6.17 9.92 -5.21
N ILE A 288 -6.87 10.90 -4.64
CA ILE A 288 -6.79 12.31 -5.07
C ILE A 288 -5.36 12.83 -4.86
N LEU A 289 -4.78 12.58 -3.69
CA LEU A 289 -3.38 12.94 -3.39
C LEU A 289 -2.42 12.36 -4.43
N MET A 290 -2.50 11.05 -4.68
CA MET A 290 -1.63 10.38 -5.66
C MET A 290 -1.78 10.98 -7.05
N LYS A 291 -3.03 11.14 -7.52
CA LYS A 291 -3.32 11.68 -8.85
C LYS A 291 -2.80 13.11 -9.01
N GLU A 292 -2.89 13.94 -7.97
CA GLU A 292 -2.44 15.34 -8.04
C GLU A 292 -0.93 15.51 -7.97
N GLU A 293 -0.24 14.72 -7.15
CA GLU A 293 1.19 14.92 -6.93
C GLU A 293 2.07 14.06 -7.84
N LEU A 294 1.59 12.89 -8.30
CA LEU A 294 2.37 11.91 -9.08
C LEU A 294 1.67 11.44 -10.37
N GLY A 295 0.36 11.63 -10.50
CA GLY A 295 -0.39 11.32 -11.72
C GLY A 295 -0.95 9.90 -11.80
N ARG A 296 -1.47 9.53 -12.98
CA ARG A 296 -2.22 8.28 -13.19
C ARG A 296 -1.42 6.99 -12.91
N PRO A 297 -0.12 6.86 -13.23
CA PRO A 297 0.62 5.62 -12.94
C PRO A 297 0.61 5.25 -11.46
N TRP A 298 0.56 6.24 -10.56
CA TRP A 298 0.43 6.06 -9.10
C TRP A 298 -1.00 5.83 -8.61
N LEU A 299 -1.91 5.46 -9.52
CA LEU A 299 -3.19 4.87 -9.16
C LEU A 299 -3.22 3.36 -9.46
N GLU A 300 -2.13 2.80 -9.98
CA GLU A 300 -2.02 1.39 -10.30
C GLU A 300 -1.26 0.63 -9.20
N PRO A 301 -1.60 -0.67 -8.97
CA PRO A 301 -1.03 -1.50 -7.91
C PRO A 301 0.50 -1.62 -7.93
N GLU A 302 1.15 -1.38 -9.06
CA GLU A 302 2.60 -1.37 -9.20
C GLU A 302 3.28 -0.24 -8.41
N LEU A 303 2.57 0.88 -8.21
CA LEU A 303 3.12 2.09 -7.59
C LEU A 303 2.26 2.64 -6.44
N PHE A 304 1.09 2.07 -6.19
CA PHE A 304 0.23 2.46 -5.09
C PHE A 304 -0.43 1.26 -4.46
N ARG A 305 -0.23 1.09 -3.15
CA ARG A 305 -0.84 0.03 -2.34
C ARG A 305 -1.51 0.58 -1.11
N ILE A 306 -2.52 -0.08 -0.56
CA ILE A 306 -3.21 0.34 0.66
C ILE A 306 -3.14 -0.81 1.65
N GLY A 307 -2.40 -0.63 2.74
CA GLY A 307 -2.36 -1.62 3.82
C GLY A 307 -3.60 -1.52 4.68
N ALA A 308 -4.58 -2.41 4.46
CA ALA A 308 -5.86 -2.39 5.17
C ALA A 308 -6.43 -3.80 5.41
N SER A 309 -7.17 -3.94 6.51
CA SER A 309 -7.94 -5.14 6.85
C SER A 309 -9.45 -4.91 6.67
N SER A 310 -9.98 -3.76 7.11
CA SER A 310 -11.43 -3.48 7.10
C SER A 310 -11.92 -2.63 5.93
N LEU A 311 -11.02 -1.98 5.18
CA LEU A 311 -11.38 -1.08 4.09
C LEU A 311 -12.21 -1.76 3.00
N LEU A 312 -11.84 -3.00 2.63
CA LEU A 312 -12.51 -3.74 1.57
C LEU A 312 -14.01 -3.91 1.85
N ALA A 313 -14.37 -4.23 3.09
CA ALA A 313 -15.76 -4.39 3.49
C ALA A 313 -16.54 -3.07 3.39
N ASP A 314 -15.95 -1.93 3.79
CA ASP A 314 -16.63 -0.63 3.63
C ASP A 314 -16.77 -0.24 2.16
N ILE A 315 -15.77 -0.52 1.31
CA ILE A 315 -15.87 -0.31 -0.14
C ILE A 315 -17.02 -1.14 -0.73
N GLU A 316 -17.06 -2.44 -0.45
CA GLU A 316 -18.10 -3.34 -0.97
C GLU A 316 -19.50 -2.88 -0.55
N ARG A 317 -19.66 -2.41 0.70
CA ARG A 317 -20.91 -1.83 1.20
C ARG A 317 -21.32 -0.56 0.44
N GLN A 318 -20.37 0.31 0.07
CA GLN A 318 -20.66 1.49 -0.75
C GLN A 318 -21.05 1.12 -2.19
N LEU A 319 -20.40 0.10 -2.76
CA LEU A 319 -20.76 -0.42 -4.09
C LEU A 319 -22.17 -1.02 -4.08
N GLU A 320 -22.51 -1.81 -3.05
CA GLU A 320 -23.86 -2.35 -2.89
C GLU A 320 -24.90 -1.23 -2.72
N HIS A 321 -24.59 -0.19 -1.95
CA HIS A 321 -25.48 0.97 -1.83
C HIS A 321 -25.67 1.70 -3.17
N HIS A 322 -24.59 1.86 -3.95
CA HIS A 322 -24.66 2.49 -5.27
C HIS A 322 -25.53 1.70 -6.25
N VAL A 323 -25.44 0.36 -6.25
CA VAL A 323 -26.23 -0.52 -7.14
C VAL A 323 -27.69 -0.64 -6.69
N SER A 324 -27.93 -0.83 -5.38
CA SER A 324 -29.25 -1.18 -4.86
C SER A 324 -30.06 -0.01 -4.28
N GLY A 325 -29.41 1.13 -4.03
CA GLY A 325 -29.98 2.25 -3.28
C GLY A 325 -30.13 1.99 -1.77
N ARG A 326 -29.74 0.81 -1.26
CA ARG A 326 -29.90 0.41 0.15
C ARG A 326 -28.55 0.10 0.79
N TYR A 327 -28.31 0.57 2.01
CA TYR A 327 -27.10 0.19 2.73
C TYR A 327 -27.20 -1.25 3.24
N SER A 328 -26.13 -2.01 3.01
CA SER A 328 -26.01 -3.37 3.53
C SER A 328 -25.58 -3.39 5.00
N ALA A 329 -26.05 -4.40 5.73
CA ALA A 329 -25.55 -4.69 7.06
C ALA A 329 -24.13 -5.30 6.97
N PHE A 330 -23.25 -4.96 7.91
CA PHE A 330 -21.84 -5.35 7.86
C PHE A 330 -21.63 -6.88 7.81
N ASN A 331 -22.54 -7.66 8.41
CA ASN A 331 -22.51 -9.12 8.44
C ASN A 331 -22.87 -9.79 7.10
N ARG A 332 -23.35 -9.05 6.09
CA ARG A 332 -23.61 -9.58 4.74
C ARG A 332 -22.35 -9.67 3.89
N HIS A 333 -21.29 -9.00 4.31
CA HIS A 333 -20.00 -9.02 3.62
C HIS A 333 -19.08 -9.98 4.38
N PRO A 334 -18.56 -11.04 3.75
CA PRO A 334 -17.57 -11.90 4.38
C PRO A 334 -16.36 -11.06 4.79
N VAL A 335 -16.17 -10.89 6.10
CA VAL A 335 -14.96 -10.28 6.67
C VAL A 335 -13.89 -11.37 6.71
N ALA A 336 -12.69 -11.05 6.26
CA ALA A 336 -11.56 -11.97 6.29
C ALA A 336 -11.05 -12.22 7.71
#